data_AF-A0A970EPY3-F1
#
_entry.id   AF-A0A970EPY3-F1
#
_cell.length_a   1.000
_cell.length_b   1.000
_cell.length_c   1.000
_cell.angle_alpha   90.00
_cell.angle_beta   90.00
_cell.angle_gamma   90.00
#
_symmetry.space_group_name_H-M   'P 1'
#
loop_
_entity.id
_entity.type
_entity.pdbx_description
1 polymer ?
#
loop_
_entity_poly.entity_id
_entity_poly.type
_entity_poly.pdbx_seq_one_letter_code
_entity_poly.pdbx_strand_id
1 'polypeptide(L)'
;METIREKVAYLRGMLDADPKLGEERIKFVFEKILALLDDISDELDAAAAAQSELEDYVAEIDLDLAALEDDFYAEEHPSHEEDDMVRMECPECGERVEFEEGFLYDDDVRITCPECGATVYDSTELDDEDEFDADLDELGEDD
;
A
#
# COMPACT_ATOMS: atom_id res chain seq x y z
N MET A 1 -42.98 0.63 -6.74
CA MET A 1 -42.45 1.83 -7.39
C MET A 1 -41.82 1.38 -8.69
N GLU A 2 -42.17 2.00 -9.81
CA GLU A 2 -41.41 1.81 -11.05
C GLU A 2 -40.05 2.48 -10.89
N THR A 3 -38.99 1.79 -11.30
CA THR A 3 -37.63 2.33 -11.33
C THR A 3 -37.53 3.44 -12.39
N ILE A 4 -36.57 4.35 -12.23
CA ILE A 4 -36.26 5.38 -13.25
C ILE A 4 -36.04 4.73 -14.63
N ARG A 5 -35.40 3.55 -14.68
CA ARG A 5 -35.20 2.80 -15.93
C ARG A 5 -36.50 2.34 -16.58
N GLU A 6 -37.48 1.86 -15.80
CA GLU A 6 -38.79 1.45 -16.31
C GLU A 6 -39.56 2.66 -16.86
N LYS A 7 -39.52 3.80 -16.15
CA LYS A 7 -40.12 5.06 -16.61
C LYS A 7 -39.49 5.56 -17.92
N VAL A 8 -38.17 5.46 -18.06
CA VAL A 8 -37.45 5.79 -19.31
C VAL A 8 -37.85 4.85 -20.45
N ALA A 9 -37.91 3.53 -20.19
CA ALA A 9 -38.30 2.55 -21.20
C ALA A 9 -39.74 2.78 -21.69
N TYR A 10 -40.65 3.13 -20.77
CA TYR A 10 -42.02 3.51 -21.10
C TYR A 10 -42.08 4.74 -22.02
N LEU A 11 -41.34 5.81 -21.69
CA LEU A 11 -41.29 7.02 -22.51
C LEU A 11 -40.70 6.78 -23.89
N ARG A 12 -39.66 5.94 -24.00
CA ARG A 12 -39.09 5.51 -25.28
C ARG A 12 -40.12 4.77 -26.13
N GLY A 13 -40.80 3.78 -25.56
CA GLY A 13 -41.84 3.03 -26.28
C GLY A 13 -42.99 3.92 -26.76
N MET A 14 -43.34 4.95 -25.99
CA MET A 14 -44.36 5.91 -26.37
C MET A 14 -43.94 6.83 -27.52
N LEU A 15 -42.66 7.19 -27.60
CA LEU A 15 -42.09 7.97 -28.70
C LEU A 15 -41.94 7.15 -29.99
N ASP A 16 -41.56 5.87 -29.89
CA ASP A 16 -41.36 4.98 -31.04
C ASP A 16 -42.67 4.54 -31.71
N ALA A 17 -43.79 4.59 -30.99
CA ALA A 17 -45.08 4.09 -31.45
C ALA A 17 -45.75 4.93 -32.55
N ASP A 18 -45.38 6.22 -32.73
CA ASP A 18 -46.06 7.10 -33.70
C ASP A 18 -45.12 8.17 -34.30
N PRO A 19 -44.86 8.13 -35.62
CA PRO A 19 -44.01 9.12 -36.29
C PRO A 19 -44.64 10.53 -36.38
N LYS A 20 -45.92 10.70 -36.04
CA LYS A 20 -46.59 12.00 -35.99
C LYS A 20 -47.16 12.25 -34.59
N LEU A 21 -46.30 12.70 -33.69
CA LEU A 21 -46.72 13.19 -32.38
C LEU A 21 -47.56 14.46 -32.54
N GLY A 22 -48.84 14.40 -32.15
CA GLY A 22 -49.68 15.59 -32.00
C GLY A 22 -49.24 16.44 -30.81
N GLU A 23 -49.57 17.75 -30.82
CA GLU A 23 -49.20 18.72 -29.77
C GLU A 23 -49.51 18.25 -28.34
N GLU A 24 -50.68 17.64 -28.12
CA GLU A 24 -51.10 17.14 -26.80
C GLU A 24 -50.20 16.00 -26.30
N ARG A 25 -49.77 15.09 -27.17
CA ARG A 25 -48.83 14.02 -26.79
C ARG A 25 -47.45 14.57 -26.50
N ILE A 26 -46.98 15.55 -27.27
CA ILE A 26 -45.68 16.20 -27.01
C ILE A 26 -45.69 16.80 -25.62
N LYS A 27 -46.73 17.57 -25.29
CA LYS A 27 -46.89 18.16 -23.95
C LYS A 27 -46.86 17.09 -22.85
N PHE A 28 -47.58 15.98 -23.03
CA PHE A 28 -47.59 14.87 -22.09
C PHE A 28 -46.20 14.22 -21.90
N VAL A 29 -45.46 13.99 -22.99
CA VAL A 29 -44.08 13.46 -22.91
C VAL A 29 -43.20 14.40 -22.09
N PHE A 30 -43.27 15.71 -22.36
CA PHE A 30 -42.48 16.70 -21.62
C PHE A 30 -42.84 16.74 -20.14
N GLU A 31 -44.12 16.71 -19.78
CA GLU A 31 -44.55 16.62 -18.38
C GLU A 31 -43.97 15.39 -17.68
N LYS A 32 -43.91 14.25 -18.38
CA LYS A 32 -43.31 13.02 -17.84
C LYS A 32 -41.79 13.08 -17.76
N ILE A 33 -41.12 13.74 -18.70
CA ILE A 33 -39.68 13.98 -18.62
C ILE A 33 -39.36 14.88 -17.43
N LEU A 34 -40.13 15.94 -17.20
CA LEU A 34 -39.93 16.83 -16.05
C LEU A 34 -40.09 16.06 -14.73
N ALA A 35 -41.15 15.26 -14.59
CA ALA A 35 -41.33 14.42 -13.41
C ALA A 35 -40.20 13.40 -13.21
N LEU A 36 -39.67 12.83 -14.31
CA LEU A 36 -38.52 11.92 -14.24
C LEU A 36 -37.25 12.66 -13.80
N LEU A 37 -37.04 13.90 -14.25
CA LEU A 37 -35.91 14.71 -13.81
C LEU A 37 -36.02 15.05 -12.32
N ASP A 38 -37.22 15.35 -11.82
CA ASP A 38 -37.46 15.54 -10.38
C ASP A 38 -37.12 14.26 -9.61
N ASP A 39 -37.58 13.09 -10.08
CA ASP A 39 -37.24 11.79 -9.45
C ASP A 39 -35.71 11.55 -9.43
N ILE A 40 -35.00 11.89 -10.51
CA ILE A 40 -33.53 11.76 -10.59
C ILE A 40 -32.86 12.73 -9.61
N SER A 41 -33.35 13.96 -9.50
CA SER A 41 -32.83 14.96 -8.56
C SER A 41 -32.99 14.48 -7.12
N ASP A 42 -34.16 13.94 -6.75
CA ASP A 42 -34.41 13.40 -5.42
C ASP A 42 -33.47 12.22 -5.08
N GLU A 43 -33.27 11.29 -6.04
CA GLU A 43 -32.32 10.18 -5.86
C GLU A 43 -30.87 10.66 -5.76
N LEU A 44 -30.50 11.70 -6.50
CA LEU A 44 -29.16 12.28 -6.46
C LEU A 44 -28.89 12.97 -5.11
N ASP A 45 -29.86 13.74 -4.59
CA ASP A 45 -29.75 14.38 -3.28
C ASP A 45 -29.65 13.33 -2.16
N ALA A 46 -30.44 12.25 -2.24
CA ALA A 46 -30.34 11.14 -1.31
C ALA A 46 -28.97 10.44 -1.37
N ALA A 47 -28.43 10.23 -2.58
CA ALA A 47 -27.10 9.64 -2.77
C ALA A 47 -25.99 10.55 -2.24
N ALA A 48 -26.08 11.86 -2.45
CA ALA A 48 -25.13 12.84 -1.94
C ALA A 48 -25.15 12.89 -0.39
N ALA A 49 -26.32 12.82 0.22
CA ALA A 49 -26.45 12.74 1.67
C ALA A 49 -25.81 11.46 2.23
N ALA A 50 -26.08 10.31 1.61
CA ALA A 50 -25.46 9.04 2.01
C ALA A 50 -23.93 9.04 1.80
N GLN A 51 -23.43 9.68 0.75
CA GLN A 51 -21.99 9.84 0.56
C GLN A 51 -21.37 10.70 1.67
N SER A 52 -22.00 11.81 2.04
CA SER A 52 -21.52 12.68 3.12
C SER A 52 -21.44 11.92 4.45
N GLU A 53 -22.44 11.09 4.75
CA GLU A 53 -22.44 10.24 5.96
C GLU A 53 -21.29 9.21 5.93
N LEU A 54 -20.99 8.64 4.76
CA LEU A 54 -19.84 7.74 4.60
C LEU A 54 -18.50 8.46 4.75
N GLU A 55 -18.39 9.72 4.27
CA GLU A 55 -17.19 10.53 4.45
C GLU A 55 -16.93 10.79 5.94
N ASP A 56 -17.97 11.15 6.70
CA ASP A 56 -17.89 11.34 8.14
C ASP A 56 -17.46 10.04 8.85
N TYR A 57 -18.07 8.91 8.49
CA TYR A 57 -17.72 7.59 9.05
C TYR A 57 -16.27 7.19 8.74
N VAL A 58 -15.77 7.46 7.52
CA VAL A 58 -14.38 7.19 7.15
C VAL A 58 -13.42 8.11 7.92
N ALA A 59 -13.80 9.37 8.13
CA ALA A 59 -13.00 10.28 8.95
C ALA A 59 -12.95 9.81 10.42
N GLU A 60 -14.03 9.27 10.97
CA GLU A 60 -14.02 8.65 12.30
C GLU A 60 -13.07 7.45 12.36
N ILE A 61 -13.08 6.58 11.35
CA ILE A 61 -12.12 5.46 11.28
C ILE A 61 -10.68 5.97 11.25
N ASP A 62 -10.38 6.99 10.45
CA ASP A 62 -9.04 7.58 10.36
C ASP A 62 -8.57 8.12 11.71
N LEU A 63 -9.46 8.80 12.44
CA LEU A 63 -9.17 9.30 13.79
C LEU A 63 -8.94 8.17 14.79
N ASP A 64 -9.75 7.11 14.74
CA ASP A 64 -9.58 5.94 15.61
C ASP A 64 -8.26 5.21 15.33
N LEU A 65 -7.89 5.07 14.05
CA LEU A 65 -6.62 4.48 13.64
C LEU A 65 -5.44 5.34 14.09
N ALA A 66 -5.51 6.67 13.92
CA ALA A 66 -4.47 7.58 14.40
C ALA A 66 -4.29 7.47 15.91
N ALA A 67 -5.37 7.34 16.68
CA ALA A 67 -5.28 7.13 18.12
C ALA A 67 -4.63 5.78 18.48
N LEU A 68 -4.93 4.72 17.73
CA LEU A 68 -4.26 3.43 17.89
C LEU A 68 -2.77 3.52 17.51
N GLU A 69 -2.44 4.23 16.44
CA GLU A 69 -1.05 4.44 16.04
C GLU A 69 -0.27 5.19 17.12
N ASP A 70 -0.86 6.22 17.71
CA ASP A 70 -0.27 6.92 18.84
C ASP A 70 -0.11 5.98 20.05
N ASP A 71 -1.12 5.19 20.41
CA ASP A 71 -1.05 4.31 21.58
C ASP A 71 -0.07 3.13 21.42
N PHE A 72 0.06 2.57 20.20
CA PHE A 72 0.90 1.39 19.94
C PHE A 72 2.28 1.74 19.40
N TYR A 73 2.42 2.76 18.57
CA TYR A 73 3.69 3.15 17.95
C TYR A 73 4.35 4.37 18.63
N ALA A 74 3.66 5.18 19.45
CA ALA A 74 4.33 6.29 20.14
C ALA A 74 5.15 5.84 21.37
N GLU A 75 4.90 4.65 21.93
CA GLU A 75 5.77 4.04 22.96
C GLU A 75 6.92 3.20 22.35
N GLU A 76 6.82 2.85 21.07
CA GLU A 76 7.88 2.18 20.28
C GLU A 76 8.71 3.19 19.48
N HIS A 77 8.95 4.36 20.08
CA HIS A 77 10.19 5.08 19.86
C HIS A 77 11.14 4.78 21.04
N PRO A 78 11.79 3.60 21.09
CA PRO A 78 13.18 3.65 21.48
C PRO A 78 13.85 4.49 20.40
N SER A 79 14.64 5.46 20.82
CA SER A 79 15.81 5.82 20.04
C SER A 79 16.47 4.54 19.51
N HIS A 80 16.51 4.34 18.19
CA HIS A 80 17.43 3.39 17.54
C HIS A 80 17.54 1.99 18.18
N GLU A 81 16.56 1.11 17.99
CA GLU A 81 16.80 -0.35 18.13
C GLU A 81 16.11 -1.19 17.01
N GLU A 82 15.56 -0.55 15.97
CA GLU A 82 15.18 -1.22 14.70
C GLU A 82 16.11 -0.83 13.52
N ASP A 83 17.16 -0.03 13.77
CA ASP A 83 17.86 0.71 12.71
C ASP A 83 19.29 0.23 12.41
N ASP A 84 19.67 -0.93 12.93
CA ASP A 84 20.93 -1.57 12.57
C ASP A 84 20.60 -2.80 11.71
N MET A 85 19.98 -2.58 10.54
CA MET A 85 19.74 -3.60 9.52
C MET A 85 20.75 -3.43 8.40
N VAL A 86 21.52 -4.48 8.11
CA VAL A 86 22.53 -4.47 7.05
C VAL A 86 21.97 -5.15 5.81
N ARG A 87 22.18 -4.50 4.67
CA ARG A 87 21.85 -5.05 3.34
C ARG A 87 23.11 -5.39 2.57
N MET A 88 23.22 -6.64 2.14
CA MET A 88 24.34 -7.15 1.34
C MET A 88 23.82 -7.81 0.06
N GLU A 89 24.61 -7.74 -1.02
CA GLU A 89 24.29 -8.39 -2.28
C GLU A 89 24.91 -9.80 -2.31
N CYS A 90 24.11 -10.81 -2.66
CA CYS A 90 24.62 -12.17 -2.79
C CYS A 90 25.60 -12.27 -3.97
N PRO A 91 26.83 -12.77 -3.77
CA PRO A 91 27.84 -12.83 -4.83
C PRO A 91 27.49 -13.80 -5.98
N GLU A 92 26.63 -14.78 -5.72
CA GLU A 92 26.28 -15.82 -6.69
C GLU A 92 25.07 -15.47 -7.55
N CYS A 93 24.03 -14.85 -6.98
CA CYS A 93 22.78 -14.57 -7.70
C CYS A 93 22.43 -13.07 -7.83
N GLY A 94 23.14 -12.18 -7.12
CA GLY A 94 22.88 -10.74 -7.15
C GLY A 94 21.64 -10.31 -6.36
N GLU A 95 20.98 -11.24 -5.65
CA GLU A 95 19.82 -10.91 -4.81
C GLU A 95 20.25 -10.18 -3.54
N ARG A 96 19.43 -9.22 -3.10
CA ARG A 96 19.73 -8.41 -1.93
C ARG A 96 19.21 -9.10 -0.68
N VAL A 97 20.13 -9.42 0.23
CA VAL A 97 19.84 -10.05 1.52
C VAL A 97 19.94 -9.00 2.61
N GLU A 98 18.96 -8.99 3.51
CA GLU A 98 18.82 -8.00 4.57
C GLU A 98 18.66 -8.73 5.92
N PHE A 99 19.47 -8.35 6.91
CA PHE A 99 19.58 -9.01 8.21
C PHE A 99 20.03 -8.03 9.30
N GLU A 100 19.84 -8.40 10.56
CA GLU A 100 20.22 -7.59 11.72
C GLU A 100 21.76 -7.45 11.83
N GLU A 101 22.26 -6.22 11.97
CA GLU A 101 23.69 -5.89 12.07
C GLU A 101 24.37 -6.60 13.25
N GLY A 102 23.62 -6.95 14.30
CA GLY A 102 24.11 -7.75 15.42
C GLY A 102 24.78 -9.05 14.97
N PHE A 103 24.32 -9.65 13.87
CA PHE A 103 24.93 -10.85 13.28
C PHE A 103 26.35 -10.65 12.74
N LEU A 104 26.78 -9.40 12.50
CA LEU A 104 28.15 -9.09 12.07
C LEU A 104 29.16 -9.11 13.23
N TYR A 105 28.69 -9.04 14.47
CA TYR A 105 29.52 -8.98 15.67
C TYR A 105 29.46 -10.26 16.52
N ASP A 106 28.61 -11.21 16.13
CA ASP A 106 28.48 -12.50 16.80
C ASP A 106 29.45 -13.54 16.20
N ASP A 107 30.16 -14.24 17.08
CA ASP A 107 31.02 -15.35 16.74
C ASP A 107 30.17 -16.56 16.27
N ASP A 108 30.63 -17.31 15.26
CA ASP A 108 29.97 -18.48 14.68
C ASP A 108 28.62 -18.22 13.93
N VAL A 109 28.48 -17.05 13.31
CA VAL A 109 27.28 -16.71 12.50
C VAL A 109 27.56 -16.86 11.01
N ARG A 110 26.67 -17.60 10.34
CA ARG A 110 26.65 -17.73 8.87
C ARG A 110 25.32 -17.28 8.31
N ILE A 111 25.37 -16.36 7.37
CA ILE A 111 24.22 -15.81 6.66
C ILE A 111 24.19 -16.38 5.25
N THR A 112 23.07 -16.99 4.88
CA THR A 112 22.89 -17.60 3.55
C THR A 112 21.81 -16.89 2.76
N CYS A 113 22.01 -16.78 1.45
CA CYS A 113 21.02 -16.24 0.54
C CYS A 113 19.78 -17.14 0.49
N PRO A 114 18.56 -16.59 0.63
CA PRO A 114 17.32 -17.36 0.57
C PRO A 114 17.01 -17.89 -0.83
N GLU A 115 17.54 -17.27 -1.89
CA GLU A 115 17.24 -17.62 -3.28
C GLU A 115 18.12 -18.77 -3.80
N CYS A 116 19.44 -18.71 -3.56
CA CYS A 116 20.39 -19.70 -4.07
C CYS A 116 21.06 -20.56 -2.99
N GLY A 117 20.89 -20.22 -1.71
CA GLY A 117 21.52 -20.93 -0.59
C GLY A 117 23.02 -20.65 -0.42
N ALA A 118 23.63 -19.78 -1.24
CA ALA A 118 25.03 -19.42 -1.11
C ALA A 118 25.28 -18.60 0.16
N THR A 119 26.45 -18.76 0.77
CA THR A 119 26.86 -17.95 1.92
C THR A 119 27.11 -16.51 1.47
N VAL A 120 26.48 -15.57 2.18
CA VAL A 120 26.59 -14.12 1.96
C VAL A 120 27.57 -13.50 2.96
N TYR A 121 27.58 -14.00 4.20
CA TYR A 121 28.49 -13.58 5.26
C TYR A 121 28.81 -14.76 6.19
N ASP A 122 30.05 -14.87 6.65
CA ASP A 122 30.51 -15.88 7.61
C ASP A 122 31.52 -15.22 8.57
N SER A 123 31.21 -15.18 9.87
CA SER A 123 32.10 -14.56 10.86
C SER A 123 33.32 -15.43 11.20
N THR A 124 33.33 -16.71 10.81
CA THR A 124 34.43 -17.64 11.08
C THR A 124 35.59 -17.57 10.08
N GLU A 125 35.44 -16.88 8.95
CA GLU A 125 36.50 -16.73 7.94
C GLU A 125 37.44 -15.54 8.21
N LEU A 126 37.19 -14.75 9.26
CA LEU A 126 37.98 -13.56 9.61
C LEU A 126 39.25 -13.87 10.42
N ASP A 127 39.44 -15.11 10.89
CA ASP A 127 40.56 -15.50 11.76
C ASP A 127 41.78 -16.10 11.01
N ASP A 128 41.70 -16.33 9.69
CA ASP A 128 42.70 -17.14 8.97
C ASP A 128 43.62 -16.36 7.98
N GLU A 129 43.60 -15.02 7.90
CA GLU A 129 44.45 -14.27 6.94
C GLU A 129 45.28 -13.08 7.49
N ASP A 130 45.58 -13.04 8.80
CA ASP A 130 46.62 -12.13 9.35
C ASP A 130 47.91 -12.88 9.74
N GLU A 131 48.43 -13.73 8.85
CA GLU A 131 49.84 -14.17 8.88
C GLU A 131 50.70 -13.09 8.17
N PHE A 132 50.83 -11.93 8.82
CA PHE A 132 51.79 -10.90 8.39
C PHE A 132 53.20 -11.39 8.78
N ASP A 133 53.94 -11.91 7.79
CA ASP A 133 55.35 -12.32 7.91
C ASP A 133 56.17 -11.26 8.66
N ALA A 134 56.47 -11.55 9.92
CA ALA A 134 57.36 -10.77 10.77
C ALA A 134 58.83 -11.11 10.45
N ASP A 135 59.31 -10.69 9.28
CA ASP A 135 60.75 -10.70 8.93
C ASP A 135 61.38 -9.31 9.11
N LEU A 136 61.30 -8.80 10.35
CA LEU A 136 62.13 -7.71 10.85
C LEU A 136 62.50 -8.03 12.28
N ASP A 137 63.68 -8.64 12.46
CA ASP A 137 64.71 -8.23 13.44
C ASP A 137 65.74 -9.36 13.66
N GLU A 138 66.74 -9.48 12.77
CA GLU A 138 68.05 -9.97 13.21
C GLU A 138 68.93 -8.78 13.63
N LEU A 139 68.81 -8.48 14.92
CA LEU A 139 69.90 -8.21 15.86
C LEU A 139 70.75 -6.97 15.59
N GLY A 140 70.39 -5.91 16.32
CA GLY A 140 71.36 -4.95 16.79
C GLY A 140 72.31 -5.55 17.83
N GLU A 141 73.59 -5.19 17.65
CA GLU A 141 74.62 -4.92 18.66
C GLU A 141 75.29 -6.11 19.38
N ASP A 142 76.60 -6.27 19.13
CA ASP A 142 77.61 -6.35 20.20
C ASP A 142 79.03 -6.02 19.62
N ASP A 143 79.70 -5.08 20.30
CA ASP A 143 81.15 -4.69 20.31
C ASP A 143 81.96 -4.51 19.00
#